data_AF-A0A0Q9LWZ7-F1
#
_entry.id   AF-A0A0Q9LWZ7-F1
#
_cell.length_a   1.000
_cell.length_b   1.000
_cell.length_c   1.000
_cell.angle_alpha   90.00
_cell.angle_beta   90.00
_cell.angle_gamma   90.00
#
_symmetry.space_group_name_H-M   'P 1'
#
loop_
_entity.id
_entity.type
_entity.pdbx_description
1 polymer ?
#
loop_
_entity_poly.entity_id
_entity_poly.type
_entity_poly.pdbx_seq_one_letter_code
_entity_poly.pdbx_strand_id
1 'polypeptide(L)' 'MLKFNVINHHLSVGQIEILGISTASMLQVGDTDNVSLYSMFDTPPESVIVSPMAPFPLPDDTDDTQNEG' A
#
# COMPACT_ATOMS: atom_id res chain seq x y z
N MET A 1 -28.21 16.79 36.35
CA MET A 1 -26.91 17.27 35.85
C MET A 1 -26.79 16.84 34.40
N LEU A 2 -26.67 17.78 33.46
CA LEU A 2 -26.55 17.48 32.03
C LEU A 2 -25.09 17.10 31.73
N LYS A 3 -24.89 15.93 31.14
CA LYS A 3 -23.59 15.42 30.71
C LYS A 3 -23.42 15.81 29.23
N PHE A 4 -22.65 16.86 28.96
CA PHE A 4 -22.33 17.28 27.60
C PHE A 4 -21.05 16.58 27.17
N ASN A 5 -21.16 15.68 26.18
CA ASN A 5 -20.04 14.92 25.65
C ASN A 5 -19.82 15.32 24.20
N VAL A 6 -18.68 15.94 23.90
CA VAL A 6 -18.28 16.27 22.53
C VAL A 6 -17.22 15.27 22.13
N ILE A 7 -17.57 14.39 21.20
CA ILE A 7 -16.62 13.47 20.57
C ILE A 7 -16.35 14.01 19.18
N ASN A 8 -15.16 14.55 18.97
CA ASN A 8 -14.76 15.05 17.68
C ASN A 8 -14.12 13.88 16.90
N HIS A 9 -14.88 13.25 16.01
CA HIS A 9 -14.43 12.15 15.14
C HIS A 9 -13.56 12.68 13.98
N HIS A 10 -12.63 13.58 14.27
CA HIS A 10 -11.97 14.34 13.23
C HIS A 10 -10.77 13.57 12.68
N LEU A 11 -10.97 12.94 11.53
CA LEU A 11 -9.87 12.49 10.67
C LEU A 11 -9.30 13.72 9.95
N SER A 12 -8.25 14.31 10.52
CA SER A 12 -7.59 15.49 9.95
C SER A 12 -6.36 15.09 9.15
N VAL A 13 -6.52 14.90 7.85
CA VAL A 13 -5.38 14.68 6.94
C VAL A 13 -4.84 16.04 6.52
N GLY A 14 -3.62 16.37 6.94
CA GLY A 14 -2.95 17.63 6.59
C GLY A 14 -2.47 17.66 5.14
N GLN A 15 -1.49 16.82 4.81
CA GLN A 15 -0.98 16.69 3.44
C GLN A 15 -0.59 15.24 3.16
N ILE A 16 -0.96 14.75 1.98
CA ILE A 16 -0.49 13.48 1.45
C ILE A 16 0.17 13.78 0.10
N GLU A 17 1.45 13.45 -0.02
CA GLU A 17 2.22 13.58 -1.26
C GLU A 17 2.60 12.19 -1.74
N ILE A 18 2.26 11.87 -3.00
CA ILE A 18 2.41 10.52 -3.57
C ILE A 18 3.12 10.63 -4.90
N LEU A 19 4.30 10.02 -5.00
CA LEU A 19 5.11 9.98 -6.23
C LEU A 19 4.55 8.97 -7.27
N GLY A 20 3.90 7.91 -6.81
CA GLY A 20 3.27 6.90 -7.66
C GLY A 20 2.55 5.83 -6.86
N ILE A 21 1.52 5.23 -7.48
CA ILE A 21 0.72 4.11 -6.96
C ILE A 21 0.91 2.99 -7.99
N SER A 22 1.38 1.80 -7.56
CA SER A 22 1.67 0.68 -8.45
C SER A 22 0.40 0.05 -9.02
N THR A 23 0.53 -0.85 -10.00
CA THR A 23 -0.57 -1.74 -10.39
C THR A 23 -0.99 -2.58 -9.16
N ALA A 24 -2.30 -2.67 -8.93
CA ALA A 24 -2.92 -3.32 -7.76
C ALA A 24 -2.62 -2.70 -6.38
N SER A 25 -2.61 -1.37 -6.26
CA SER A 25 -2.50 -0.72 -4.94
C SER A 25 -3.71 0.17 -4.60
N MET A 26 -4.01 0.26 -3.30
CA MET A 26 -5.10 1.03 -2.73
C MET A 26 -4.54 1.94 -1.64
N LEU A 27 -4.74 3.24 -1.76
CA LEU A 27 -4.50 4.18 -0.67
C LEU A 27 -5.83 4.55 -0.03
N GLN A 28 -5.96 4.24 1.25
CA GLN A 28 -7.17 4.52 2.02
C GLN A 28 -6.88 5.44 3.20
N VAL A 29 -7.77 6.39 3.45
CA VAL A 29 -7.76 7.23 4.64
C VAL A 29 -9.11 7.16 5.33
N GLY A 30 -9.11 6.81 6.62
CA GLY A 30 -10.32 6.55 7.40
C GLY A 30 -10.53 5.07 7.66
N ASP A 31 -11.65 4.72 8.28
CA ASP A 31 -11.99 3.36 8.66
C ASP A 31 -12.63 2.57 7.50
N THR A 32 -12.42 1.26 7.50
CA THR A 32 -13.14 0.33 6.62
C THR A 32 -13.25 -1.00 7.34
N ASP A 33 -14.46 -1.56 7.34
CA ASP A 33 -14.75 -2.83 8.01
C ASP A 33 -14.14 -4.02 7.27
N ASN A 34 -14.15 -4.00 5.93
CA ASN A 34 -13.56 -5.07 5.13
C ASN A 34 -13.16 -4.57 3.74
N VAL A 35 -11.99 -5.01 3.27
CA VAL A 35 -11.49 -4.79 1.91
C VAL A 35 -11.38 -6.15 1.21
N SER A 36 -12.22 -6.39 0.20
CA SER A 36 -12.18 -7.63 -0.60
C SER A 36 -11.58 -7.36 -1.97
N LEU A 37 -10.43 -7.96 -2.23
CA LEU A 37 -9.77 -7.90 -3.54
C LEU A 37 -10.04 -9.20 -4.30
N TYR A 38 -10.47 -9.07 -5.55
CA TYR A 38 -10.66 -10.19 -6.46
C TYR A 38 -9.71 -10.03 -7.63
N SER A 39 -8.99 -11.09 -7.94
CA SER A 39 -8.27 -11.23 -9.21
C SER A 39 -8.84 -12.46 -9.89
N MET A 40 -9.38 -12.26 -11.09
CA MET A 40 -9.91 -13.34 -11.91
C MET A 40 -8.99 -13.48 -13.11
N PHE A 41 -8.35 -14.65 -13.22
CA PHE A 41 -7.64 -15.03 -14.43
C PHE A 41 -8.66 -15.65 -15.37
N ASP A 42 -8.90 -15.02 -16.52
CA ASP A 42 -9.84 -15.50 -17.56
C ASP A 42 -9.21 -16.57 -18.48
N THR A 43 -8.07 -17.11 -18.08
CA THR A 43 -7.36 -18.16 -18.83
C THR A 43 -7.74 -19.52 -18.27
N PRO A 44 -8.18 -20.47 -19.13
CA PRO A 44 -8.35 -21.88 -18.75
C PRO A 44 -7.12 -22.41 -17.98
N PRO A 45 -7.29 -23.30 -16.97
CA PRO A 45 -6.22 -23.71 -16.07
C PRO A 45 -5.00 -24.35 -16.77
N GLU A 46 -5.18 -24.84 -17.99
CA GLU A 46 -4.13 -25.42 -18.84
C GLU A 46 -3.24 -24.35 -19.51
N SER A 47 -3.70 -23.09 -19.53
CA SER A 47 -3.01 -21.93 -20.12
C SER A 47 -2.38 -21.00 -19.08
N VAL A 48 -2.43 -21.35 -17.80
CA VAL A 48 -1.73 -20.64 -16.72
C VAL A 48 -0.25 -20.94 -16.81
N ILE A 49 0.51 -20.05 -17.45
CA ILE A 49 1.98 -20.07 -17.42
C ILE A 49 2.42 -19.46 -16.08
N VAL A 50 2.62 -20.31 -15.07
CA VAL A 50 3.24 -19.88 -13.81
C VAL A 50 4.71 -19.58 -14.08
N SER A 51 5.02 -18.34 -14.42
CA SER A 51 6.40 -17.86 -14.34
C SER A 51 6.75 -17.75 -12.85
N PRO A 52 7.85 -18.36 -12.37
CA PRO A 52 8.32 -18.10 -11.03
C PRO A 52 8.53 -16.59 -10.89
N MET A 53 7.83 -15.96 -9.97
CA MET A 53 8.04 -14.55 -9.65
C MET A 53 9.52 -14.41 -9.29
N ALA A 54 10.29 -13.72 -10.14
CA ALA A 54 11.69 -13.47 -9.86
C ALA A 54 11.75 -12.69 -8.53
N PRO A 55 12.60 -13.10 -7.57
CA PRO A 55 12.77 -12.36 -6.33
C PRO A 55 13.06 -10.89 -6.65
N PHE A 56 12.39 -9.97 -5.94
CA PHE A 56 12.72 -8.56 -6.05
C PHE A 56 14.21 -8.37 -5.74
N PRO A 57 14.94 -7.58 -6.55
CA PRO A 57 16.31 -7.23 -6.20
C PRO A 57 16.30 -6.61 -4.81
N LEU A 58 17.29 -6.99 -4.00
CA LEU A 58 17.52 -6.35 -2.71
C LEU A 58 17.63 -4.84 -2.97
N PRO A 59 17.07 -3.98 -2.09
CA PRO A 59 17.31 -2.56 -2.20
C PRO A 59 18.82 -2.35 -2.27
N ASP A 60 19.28 -1.59 -3.27
CA ASP A 60 20.67 -1.18 -3.34
C ASP A 60 20.95 -0.39 -2.06
N ASP A 61 21.69 -0.98 -1.13
CA ASP A 61 22.32 -0.25 -0.04
C ASP A 61 23.34 0.69 -0.69
N THR A 62 22.87 1.84 -1.17
CA THR A 62 23.74 2.96 -1.53
C THR A 62 24.30 3.52 -0.22
N ASP A 63 25.27 2.80 0.35
CA ASP A 63 26.27 3.33 1.26
C ASP A 63 27.16 4.28 0.45
N ASP A 64 26.61 5.43 0.06
CA ASP A 64 27.36 6.61 -0.37
C ASP A 64 28.01 7.30 0.84
N THR A 65 28.71 6.52 1.66
CA THR A 65 29.68 7.02 2.63
C THR A 65 31.04 6.42 2.34
N GLN A 66 31.61 6.80 1.20
CA GLN A 66 33.07 6.97 1.08
C GLN A 66 33.40 8.45 1.27
N ASN A 67 33.31 8.90 2.53
CA ASN A 67 34.17 9.97 3.03
C ASN A 67 35.36 9.31 3.72
N GLU A 68 36.44 9.04 2.99
CA GLU A 68 37.76 8.75 3.57
C GLU A 68 38.84 9.29 2.61
N GLY A 69 39.48 10.41 2.99
CA GLY A 69 40.85 10.77 2.56
C GLY A 69 41.00 11.84 1.48
#